data_AF-A0A9P0TQS6-F1
#
_entry.id   AF-A0A9P0TQS6-F1
#
_cell.length_a   1.000
_cell.length_b   1.000
_cell.length_c   1.000
_cell.angle_alpha   90.00
_cell.angle_beta   90.00
_cell.angle_gamma   90.00
#
_symmetry.space_group_name_H-M   'P 1'
#
loop_
_entity.id
_entity.type
_entity.pdbx_description
1 polymer ?
#
loop_
_entity_poly.entity_id
_entity_poly.type
_entity_poly.pdbx_seq_one_letter_code
_entity_poly.pdbx_strand_id
1 'polypeptide(L)'
;MRHAVVFLGLVSFCIAQNVGQQCTIKHTNTIGSCLPSNQCASARDDLRNNGINPTICSYTLDAVVVCCRDGSSILKTSGARQSERPVSSGITTKKSKLRLSERKCEEYSRGVTQMVDFISLVPDPDTLHISAAKCDYNKVDLIVGGETTSSGEFPHMAAIGWVNQEDGYDFLCGGSLISSRFVLTAAHCIQAARRHPATPSIVRLGDQNLDPNVEDNASPVDVPIKNIVPHPQYNSPIKYNDIALMELHTDVDFEAHIRPACLWTRNDFSGHDKAIATGWGVTNPSSTTAETSNDLQKVSLSLLQNPRCDVLLKTLRNRLWWGFVNTQMCAGELRGGKDTCQGDSGSPLQVASKENQCVFHIVGITSFGRKCAQSGNPAIYTRVSSYLDWIESVVWPEEF
;
A
#
# COMPACT_ATOMS: atom_id res chain seq x y z
N MET A 1 20.25 64.57 2.74
CA MET A 1 20.25 63.78 3.99
C MET A 1 19.76 62.38 3.62
N ARG A 2 20.67 61.38 3.51
CA ARG A 2 20.85 60.27 4.47
C ARG A 2 19.50 59.68 4.90
N HIS A 3 19.21 58.39 4.79
CA HIS A 3 19.97 57.27 5.35
C HIS A 3 19.72 55.99 4.52
N ALA A 4 20.80 55.39 4.00
CA ALA A 4 20.77 54.00 3.55
C ALA A 4 21.12 53.11 4.75
N VAL A 5 20.21 52.21 5.11
CA VAL A 5 20.45 51.17 6.12
C VAL A 5 21.17 50.03 5.41
N VAL A 6 22.45 49.85 5.73
CA VAL A 6 23.25 48.70 5.29
C VAL A 6 22.97 47.55 6.26
N PHE A 7 22.23 46.54 5.80
CA PHE A 7 22.19 45.25 6.47
C PHE A 7 23.46 44.48 6.11
N LEU A 8 24.43 44.46 7.02
CA LEU A 8 25.55 43.51 7.01
C LEU A 8 25.00 42.14 7.43
N GLY A 9 24.55 41.36 6.45
CA GLY A 9 24.41 39.92 6.62
C GLY A 9 25.79 39.29 6.67
N LEU A 10 26.21 38.84 7.85
CA LEU A 10 27.33 37.90 8.00
C LEU A 10 26.94 36.58 7.33
N VAL A 11 27.22 36.48 6.03
CA VAL A 11 27.24 35.19 5.34
C VAL A 11 28.44 34.45 5.90
N SER A 12 28.18 33.48 6.79
CA SER A 12 29.19 32.52 7.20
C SER A 12 29.68 31.82 5.93
N PHE A 13 30.92 32.11 5.54
CA PHE A 13 31.59 31.46 4.43
C PHE A 13 31.60 29.95 4.68
N CYS A 14 30.70 29.21 4.03
CA CYS A 14 31.02 27.83 3.68
C CYS A 14 32.20 27.92 2.72
N ILE A 15 33.41 27.74 3.23
CA ILE A 15 34.60 27.62 2.39
C ILE A 15 34.36 26.39 1.52
N ALA A 16 33.97 26.61 0.28
CA ALA A 16 33.91 25.57 -0.73
C ALA A 16 35.33 25.02 -0.86
N GLN A 17 35.54 23.78 -0.39
CA GLN A 17 36.84 23.14 -0.44
C GLN A 17 37.00 22.43 -1.78
N ASN A 18 38.11 22.72 -2.45
CA ASN A 18 38.48 22.07 -3.71
C ASN A 18 38.92 20.62 -3.45
N VAL A 19 38.85 19.77 -4.47
CA VAL A 19 39.33 18.38 -4.42
C VAL A 19 40.79 18.36 -3.90
N GLY A 20 41.06 17.51 -2.92
CA GLY A 20 42.37 17.36 -2.27
C GLY A 20 42.59 18.24 -1.02
N GLN A 21 41.67 19.12 -0.66
CA GLN A 21 41.79 19.90 0.57
C GLN A 21 41.34 19.14 1.83
N GLN A 22 41.95 19.48 2.96
CA GLN A 22 41.67 18.88 4.25
C GLN A 22 40.30 19.35 4.79
N CYS A 23 39.50 18.39 5.23
CA CYS A 23 38.15 18.57 5.74
C CYS A 23 37.97 17.87 7.08
N THR A 24 36.84 18.10 7.75
CA THR A 24 36.48 17.40 8.99
C THR A 24 35.10 16.78 8.84
N ILE A 25 35.00 15.49 9.15
CA ILE A 25 33.74 14.73 9.07
C ILE A 25 32.84 15.13 10.24
N LYS A 26 31.62 15.64 9.95
CA LYS A 26 30.73 16.23 10.97
C LYS A 26 30.29 15.27 12.07
N HIS A 27 30.20 13.97 11.78
CA HIS A 27 29.66 12.98 12.71
C HIS A 27 30.72 12.30 13.58
N THR A 28 31.98 12.24 13.13
CA THR A 28 33.10 11.63 13.89
C THR A 28 34.14 12.63 14.37
N ASN A 29 34.07 13.89 13.95
CA ASN A 29 35.13 14.90 14.14
C ASN A 29 36.51 14.44 13.66
N THR A 30 36.57 13.47 12.75
CA THR A 30 37.83 13.00 12.18
C THR A 30 38.24 13.88 11.02
N ILE A 31 39.52 14.21 10.98
CA ILE A 31 40.14 14.89 9.85
C ILE A 31 40.17 13.94 8.64
N GLY A 32 39.91 14.49 7.47
CA GLY A 32 39.94 13.79 6.20
C GLY A 32 40.34 14.70 5.05
N SER A 33 40.21 14.19 3.84
CA SER A 33 40.51 14.89 2.59
C SER A 33 39.31 14.87 1.64
N CYS A 34 39.01 15.98 0.99
CA CYS A 34 37.88 16.11 0.06
C CYS A 34 38.16 15.38 -1.25
N LEU A 35 37.44 14.30 -1.53
CA LEU A 35 37.55 13.54 -2.77
C LEU A 35 36.17 13.35 -3.42
N PRO A 36 36.10 13.13 -4.75
CA PRO A 36 34.87 12.71 -5.41
C PRO A 36 34.25 11.49 -4.72
N SER A 37 32.92 11.48 -4.58
CA SER A 37 32.19 10.42 -3.85
C SER A 37 32.45 9.01 -4.38
N ASN A 38 32.77 8.86 -5.67
CA ASN A 38 33.16 7.59 -6.27
C ASN A 38 34.56 7.10 -5.85
N GLN A 39 35.45 8.00 -5.45
CA GLN A 39 36.83 7.73 -4.99
C GLN A 39 36.94 7.61 -3.47
N CYS A 40 35.81 7.72 -2.75
CA CYS A 40 35.78 7.73 -1.29
C CYS A 40 35.23 6.43 -0.69
N ALA A 41 36.10 5.43 -0.47
CA ALA A 41 35.68 4.15 0.11
C ALA A 41 35.04 4.33 1.50
N SER A 42 35.62 5.17 2.36
CA SER A 42 35.10 5.39 3.73
C SER A 42 33.69 5.96 3.75
N ALA A 43 33.39 6.95 2.88
CA ALA A 43 32.06 7.54 2.81
C ALA A 43 31.04 6.56 2.20
N ARG A 44 31.47 5.69 1.26
CA ARG A 44 30.63 4.63 0.71
C ARG A 44 30.31 3.57 1.75
N ASP A 45 31.29 3.17 2.55
CA ASP A 45 31.11 2.19 3.63
C ASP A 45 30.23 2.74 4.75
N ASP A 46 30.43 4.00 5.15
CA ASP A 46 29.59 4.67 6.16
C ASP A 46 28.14 4.80 5.70
N LEU A 47 27.89 5.07 4.42
CA LEU A 47 26.54 5.11 3.87
C LEU A 47 25.92 3.70 3.75
N ARG A 48 26.67 2.71 3.25
CA ARG A 48 26.15 1.37 2.97
C ARG A 48 25.98 0.51 4.23
N ASN A 49 26.95 0.56 5.13
CA ASN A 49 26.99 -0.33 6.29
C ASN A 49 26.42 0.34 7.54
N ASN A 50 26.53 1.68 7.65
CA ASN A 50 26.16 2.42 8.85
C ASN A 50 24.99 3.42 8.64
N GLY A 51 24.54 3.65 7.40
CA GLY A 51 23.47 4.61 7.09
C GLY A 51 23.81 6.08 7.36
N ILE A 52 25.10 6.41 7.44
CA ILE A 52 25.58 7.76 7.78
C ILE A 52 25.81 8.57 6.50
N ASN A 53 25.18 9.74 6.42
CA ASN A 53 25.34 10.64 5.27
C ASN A 53 26.76 11.26 5.21
N PRO A 54 27.46 11.20 4.06
CA PRO A 54 28.77 11.81 3.89
C PRO A 54 28.76 13.32 4.13
N THR A 55 29.84 13.84 4.71
CA THR A 55 30.01 15.30 4.83
C THR A 55 30.42 15.85 3.47
N ILE A 56 29.59 16.70 2.88
CA ILE A 56 29.82 17.29 1.54
C ILE A 56 30.81 18.45 1.65
N CYS A 57 31.86 18.43 0.82
CA CYS A 57 32.85 19.50 0.68
C CYS A 57 32.45 20.51 -0.40
N SER A 58 32.02 20.02 -1.57
CA SER A 58 31.63 20.84 -2.73
C SER A 58 30.88 20.00 -3.76
N TYR A 59 30.31 20.67 -4.76
CA TYR A 59 29.67 20.05 -5.92
C TYR A 59 30.47 20.41 -7.17
N THR A 60 30.88 19.41 -7.96
CA THR A 60 31.41 19.62 -9.31
C THR A 60 30.34 19.26 -10.34
N LEU A 61 30.56 19.63 -11.61
CA LEU A 61 29.62 19.31 -12.70
C LEU A 61 29.38 17.80 -12.85
N ASP A 62 30.37 16.97 -12.48
CA ASP A 62 30.36 15.53 -12.72
C ASP A 62 30.26 14.67 -11.44
N ALA A 63 30.43 15.26 -10.24
CA ALA A 63 30.39 14.51 -8.98
C ALA A 63 30.14 15.38 -7.74
N VAL A 64 29.61 14.76 -6.68
CA VAL A 64 29.61 15.36 -5.33
C VAL A 64 30.96 15.06 -4.67
N VAL A 65 31.64 16.08 -4.16
CA VAL A 65 32.91 15.94 -3.44
C VAL A 65 32.60 15.80 -1.95
N VAL A 66 33.09 14.74 -1.32
CA VAL A 66 32.81 14.39 0.08
C VAL A 66 34.10 14.25 0.88
N CYS A 67 34.01 14.43 2.19
CA CYS A 67 35.15 14.31 3.09
C CYS A 67 35.46 12.83 3.37
N CYS A 68 36.64 12.36 2.95
CA CYS A 68 37.11 10.99 3.12
C CYS A 68 38.10 10.86 4.26
N ARG A 69 37.98 9.80 5.06
CA ARG A 69 38.93 9.53 6.15
C ARG A 69 40.25 9.04 5.56
N ASP A 70 41.35 9.71 5.89
CA ASP A 70 42.69 9.23 5.55
C ASP A 70 43.00 7.97 6.38
N GLY A 71 43.47 6.92 5.71
CA GLY A 71 43.58 5.53 6.18
C GLY A 71 44.54 5.25 7.34
N SER A 72 44.66 6.15 8.31
CA SER A 72 45.37 5.91 9.57
C SER A 72 44.45 5.15 10.54
N SER A 73 44.69 3.85 10.64
CA SER A 73 43.95 2.88 11.46
C SER A 73 43.87 3.24 12.94
N ILE A 74 42.71 3.05 13.56
CA ILE A 74 42.64 2.59 14.95
C ILE A 74 41.70 1.37 14.99
N LEU A 75 42.28 0.24 15.40
CA LEU A 75 41.71 -1.08 15.68
C LEU A 75 41.63 -2.09 14.53
N LYS A 76 42.79 -2.67 14.20
CA LYS A 76 42.90 -4.11 13.92
C LYS A 76 43.25 -4.84 15.22
N THR A 77 42.47 -5.85 15.58
CA THR A 77 42.97 -7.00 16.34
C THR A 77 42.59 -8.28 15.59
N SER A 78 43.65 -9.02 15.24
CA SER A 78 43.75 -10.41 14.76
C SER A 78 42.83 -11.39 15.50
N GLY A 79 42.36 -12.53 14.97
CA GLY A 79 42.75 -13.49 13.93
C GLY A 79 41.63 -14.57 13.88
N ALA A 80 41.56 -15.62 13.06
CA ALA A 80 42.53 -16.35 12.26
C ALA A 80 41.82 -17.07 11.08
N ARG A 81 42.63 -17.47 10.10
CA ARG A 81 42.34 -18.24 8.87
C ARG A 81 41.66 -19.60 9.12
N GLN A 82 40.73 -19.98 8.23
CA GLN A 82 40.65 -21.30 7.58
C GLN A 82 39.84 -21.17 6.27
N SER A 83 40.53 -21.27 5.13
CA SER A 83 40.41 -22.32 4.10
C SER A 83 39.18 -22.20 3.18
N GLU A 84 39.43 -21.84 1.92
CA GLU A 84 38.47 -21.78 0.81
C GLU A 84 37.87 -23.14 0.44
N ARG A 85 36.59 -23.12 0.01
CA ARG A 85 36.06 -23.83 -1.17
C ARG A 85 34.72 -23.20 -1.60
N PRO A 86 34.29 -23.37 -2.87
CA PRO A 86 33.58 -22.34 -3.63
C PRO A 86 32.05 -22.42 -3.56
N VAL A 87 31.43 -21.26 -3.77
CA VAL A 87 30.14 -20.96 -4.44
C VAL A 87 28.98 -21.92 -4.19
N SER A 88 27.97 -21.46 -3.44
CA SER A 88 26.56 -21.77 -3.75
C SER A 88 25.58 -20.85 -3.00
N SER A 89 24.76 -20.14 -3.78
CA SER A 89 23.41 -19.64 -3.46
C SER A 89 23.20 -18.75 -2.22
N GLY A 90 23.38 -17.43 -2.38
CA GLY A 90 22.92 -16.40 -1.45
C GLY A 90 21.45 -15.97 -1.60
N ILE A 91 20.58 -16.81 -2.17
CA ILE A 91 19.15 -16.48 -2.40
C ILE A 91 18.23 -17.14 -1.35
N THR A 92 18.69 -18.16 -0.63
CA THR A 92 17.84 -18.98 0.26
C THR A 92 17.64 -18.42 1.67
N THR A 93 18.45 -17.48 2.15
CA THR A 93 18.34 -16.98 3.54
C THR A 93 17.26 -15.91 3.75
N LYS A 94 16.86 -15.13 2.73
CA LYS A 94 15.77 -14.14 2.84
C LYS A 94 14.36 -14.76 2.84
N LYS A 95 14.16 -15.87 2.11
CA LYS A 95 12.84 -16.53 2.01
C LYS A 95 12.33 -17.16 3.32
N SER A 96 13.20 -17.37 4.32
CA SER A 96 12.84 -18.05 5.57
C SER A 96 12.22 -17.15 6.66
N LYS A 97 12.15 -15.83 6.46
CA LYS A 97 11.65 -14.86 7.46
C LYS A 97 10.34 -14.17 7.11
N LEU A 98 9.84 -14.35 5.89
CA LEU A 98 8.62 -13.69 5.43
C LEU A 98 7.38 -14.49 5.84
N ARG A 99 6.33 -13.76 6.22
CA ARG A 99 5.02 -14.34 6.51
C ARG A 99 4.42 -14.95 5.24
N LEU A 100 3.54 -15.95 5.36
CA LEU A 100 2.94 -16.64 4.20
C LEU A 100 2.27 -15.66 3.22
N SER A 101 1.45 -14.72 3.71
CA SER A 101 0.84 -13.66 2.89
C SER A 101 1.86 -12.77 2.16
N GLU A 102 3.02 -12.51 2.76
CA GLU A 102 4.10 -11.74 2.12
C GLU A 102 4.73 -12.54 0.97
N ARG A 103 4.99 -13.84 1.19
CA ARG A 103 5.51 -14.71 0.14
C ARG A 103 4.54 -14.84 -1.03
N LYS A 104 3.24 -14.94 -0.74
CA LYS A 104 2.19 -15.00 -1.78
C LYS A 104 2.04 -13.68 -2.52
N CYS A 105 2.12 -12.55 -1.81
CA CYS A 105 2.22 -11.23 -2.43
C CYS A 105 3.41 -11.15 -3.41
N GLU A 106 4.61 -11.59 -2.98
CA GLU A 106 5.79 -11.63 -3.86
C GLU A 106 5.57 -12.52 -5.07
N GLU A 107 4.92 -13.67 -4.91
CA GLU A 107 4.60 -14.61 -5.99
C GLU A 107 3.67 -13.97 -7.04
N TYR A 108 2.55 -13.38 -6.60
CA TYR A 108 1.56 -12.76 -7.48
C TYR A 108 2.09 -11.47 -8.12
N SER A 109 2.99 -10.76 -7.45
CA SER A 109 3.58 -9.52 -7.95
C SER A 109 4.68 -9.74 -9.00
N ARG A 110 5.13 -10.97 -9.24
CA ARG A 110 6.14 -11.26 -10.30
C ARG A 110 5.64 -10.89 -11.69
N GLY A 111 4.34 -11.02 -11.96
CA GLY A 111 3.75 -10.65 -13.26
C GLY A 111 3.82 -9.15 -13.56
N VAL A 112 4.04 -8.32 -12.54
CA VAL A 112 4.00 -6.85 -12.61
C VAL A 112 5.38 -6.22 -12.40
N THR A 113 6.41 -7.04 -12.27
CA THR A 113 7.81 -6.64 -12.12
C THR A 113 8.64 -7.23 -13.24
N GLN A 114 9.38 -6.38 -13.95
CA GLN A 114 10.38 -6.79 -14.91
C GLN A 114 11.76 -6.49 -14.33
N MET A 115 12.64 -7.49 -14.30
CA MET A 115 14.05 -7.23 -14.04
C MET A 115 14.65 -6.59 -15.29
N VAL A 116 15.13 -5.36 -15.14
CA VAL A 116 15.83 -4.60 -16.17
C VAL A 116 17.30 -4.56 -15.80
N ASP A 117 18.13 -5.02 -16.72
CA ASP A 117 19.58 -5.00 -16.56
C ASP A 117 20.10 -3.63 -16.99
N PHE A 118 20.62 -2.89 -16.02
CA PHE A 118 21.30 -1.63 -16.27
C PHE A 118 22.81 -1.87 -16.32
N ILE A 119 23.39 -1.61 -17.49
CA ILE A 119 24.83 -1.71 -17.74
C ILE A 119 25.37 -0.29 -17.80
N SER A 120 26.27 0.05 -16.88
CA SER A 120 26.92 1.37 -16.88
C SER A 120 27.93 1.46 -18.04
N LEU A 121 28.07 2.64 -18.65
CA LEU A 121 29.04 2.89 -19.73
C LEU A 121 30.47 3.08 -19.18
N VAL A 122 30.97 2.09 -18.43
CA VAL A 122 32.35 2.04 -17.92
C VAL A 122 33.06 0.81 -18.47
N PRO A 123 34.40 0.82 -18.62
CA PRO A 123 35.14 -0.39 -18.95
C PRO A 123 34.95 -1.42 -17.81
N ASP A 124 34.43 -2.60 -18.15
CA ASP A 124 34.06 -3.69 -17.23
C ASP A 124 32.94 -3.33 -16.22
N PRO A 125 31.69 -3.17 -16.68
CA PRO A 125 30.59 -2.78 -15.82
C PRO A 125 29.96 -3.97 -15.10
N ASP A 126 29.81 -3.85 -13.78
CA ASP A 126 28.89 -4.68 -13.01
C ASP A 126 27.46 -4.46 -13.52
N THR A 127 26.74 -5.55 -13.80
CA THR A 127 25.33 -5.48 -14.21
C THR A 127 24.46 -5.17 -12.99
N LEU A 128 23.74 -4.04 -13.02
CA LEU A 128 22.79 -3.69 -11.97
C LEU A 128 21.39 -4.17 -12.36
N HIS A 129 20.84 -5.11 -11.60
CA HIS A 129 19.48 -5.58 -11.80
C HIS A 129 18.48 -4.66 -11.09
N ILE A 130 17.63 -3.96 -11.85
CA ILE A 130 16.58 -3.08 -11.32
C ILE A 130 15.23 -3.76 -11.54
N SER A 131 14.40 -3.84 -10.50
CA SER A 131 13.00 -4.25 -10.65
C SER A 131 12.17 -3.07 -11.11
N ALA A 132 11.74 -3.07 -12.38
CA ALA A 132 10.85 -2.08 -12.94
C ALA A 132 9.39 -2.54 -12.87
N ALA A 133 8.49 -1.62 -12.53
CA ALA A 133 7.06 -1.80 -12.59
C ALA A 133 6.58 -1.94 -14.05
N LYS A 134 5.71 -2.92 -14.34
CA LYS A 134 5.15 -3.18 -15.70
C LYS A 134 3.73 -2.62 -15.90
N CYS A 135 3.10 -2.01 -14.90
CA CYS A 135 1.80 -1.37 -15.13
C CYS A 135 1.98 0.00 -15.77
N ASP A 136 1.05 0.40 -16.65
CA ASP A 136 1.04 1.74 -17.28
C ASP A 136 0.80 2.89 -16.29
N TYR A 137 0.61 2.58 -15.01
CA TYR A 137 0.28 3.54 -13.97
C TYR A 137 1.54 4.00 -13.22
N ASN A 138 2.14 5.09 -13.70
CA ASN A 138 3.36 5.67 -13.12
C ASN A 138 3.08 6.76 -12.06
N LYS A 139 1.82 7.00 -11.70
CA LYS A 139 1.46 8.06 -10.76
C LYS A 139 0.07 7.87 -10.14
N VAL A 140 0.01 7.63 -8.83
CA VAL A 140 -1.22 7.89 -8.06
C VAL A 140 -1.30 9.42 -7.86
N ASP A 141 -2.14 10.08 -8.66
CA ASP A 141 -2.34 11.53 -8.52
C ASP A 141 -2.98 11.90 -7.17
N LEU A 142 -2.81 13.17 -6.77
CA LEU A 142 -3.42 13.68 -5.55
C LEU A 142 -4.94 13.82 -5.75
N ILE A 143 -5.71 12.82 -5.32
CA ILE A 143 -7.16 12.80 -5.49
C ILE A 143 -7.86 13.88 -4.63
N VAL A 144 -8.50 14.85 -5.28
CA VAL A 144 -9.30 15.90 -4.63
C VAL A 144 -10.76 15.82 -5.06
N GLY A 145 -11.61 15.24 -4.22
CA GLY A 145 -13.07 15.27 -4.39
C GLY A 145 -13.74 13.95 -4.82
N GLY A 146 -12.99 12.84 -4.84
CA GLY A 146 -13.43 11.61 -5.49
C GLY A 146 -13.26 11.75 -7.00
N GLU A 147 -12.69 10.74 -7.65
CA GLU A 147 -12.53 10.76 -9.11
C GLU A 147 -12.76 9.36 -9.70
N THR A 148 -13.23 9.33 -10.94
CA THR A 148 -13.35 8.08 -11.69
C THR A 148 -11.96 7.49 -11.91
N THR A 149 -11.84 6.19 -11.65
CA THR A 149 -10.60 5.44 -11.85
C THR A 149 -10.28 5.28 -13.33
N SER A 150 -9.01 5.04 -13.65
CA SER A 150 -8.66 4.57 -14.99
C SER A 150 -8.94 3.08 -15.12
N SER A 151 -9.22 2.61 -16.34
CA SER A 151 -9.41 1.18 -16.60
C SER A 151 -8.19 0.38 -16.13
N GLY A 152 -8.43 -0.67 -15.33
CA GLY A 152 -7.39 -1.54 -14.78
C GLY A 152 -6.51 -0.93 -13.71
N GLU A 153 -6.83 0.26 -13.20
CA GLU A 153 -6.03 0.93 -12.16
C GLU A 153 -5.97 0.11 -10.86
N PHE A 154 -7.10 -0.51 -10.48
CA PHE A 154 -7.20 -1.34 -9.28
C PHE A 154 -7.64 -2.77 -9.65
N PRO A 155 -6.72 -3.61 -10.16
CA PRO A 155 -7.06 -4.90 -10.76
C PRO A 155 -7.53 -5.97 -9.76
N HIS A 156 -7.49 -5.67 -8.46
CA HIS A 156 -7.99 -6.54 -7.41
C HIS A 156 -9.43 -6.22 -7.03
N MET A 157 -10.04 -5.17 -7.59
CA MET A 157 -11.42 -4.81 -7.26
C MET A 157 -12.38 -5.94 -7.65
N ALA A 158 -13.26 -6.26 -6.72
CA ALA A 158 -14.27 -7.28 -6.88
C ALA A 158 -15.64 -6.67 -6.58
N ALA A 159 -16.61 -6.88 -7.47
CA ALA A 159 -18.02 -6.53 -7.23
C ALA A 159 -18.81 -7.79 -6.86
N ILE A 160 -19.51 -7.77 -5.74
CA ILE A 160 -20.23 -8.93 -5.19
C ILE A 160 -21.70 -8.80 -5.59
N GLY A 161 -22.20 -9.77 -6.37
CA GLY A 161 -23.49 -9.71 -7.03
C GLY A 161 -24.54 -10.65 -6.45
N TRP A 162 -25.78 -10.16 -6.32
CA TRP A 162 -26.97 -10.95 -6.02
C TRP A 162 -27.83 -11.07 -7.27
N VAL A 163 -28.39 -12.24 -7.54
CA VAL A 163 -29.36 -12.41 -8.62
C VAL A 163 -30.55 -11.46 -8.40
N ASN A 164 -30.91 -10.72 -9.45
CA ASN A 164 -32.06 -9.81 -9.43
C ASN A 164 -33.27 -10.45 -10.13
N GLN A 165 -34.40 -9.73 -10.19
CA GLN A 165 -35.65 -10.26 -10.77
C GLN A 165 -35.68 -10.27 -12.31
N GLU A 166 -34.66 -9.69 -12.95
CA GLU A 166 -34.55 -9.51 -14.40
C GLU A 166 -33.46 -10.41 -15.00
N ASP A 167 -33.16 -11.54 -14.35
CA ASP A 167 -32.10 -12.48 -14.74
C ASP A 167 -30.69 -11.84 -14.83
N GLY A 168 -30.47 -10.72 -14.15
CA GLY A 168 -29.18 -10.04 -13.99
C GLY A 168 -28.66 -10.06 -12.56
N TYR A 169 -27.74 -9.15 -12.24
CA TYR A 169 -27.13 -9.05 -10.91
C TYR A 169 -27.18 -7.64 -10.34
N ASP A 170 -27.52 -7.53 -9.07
CA ASP A 170 -27.36 -6.31 -8.28
C ASP A 170 -26.05 -6.39 -7.47
N PHE A 171 -25.13 -5.47 -7.73
CA PHE A 171 -23.86 -5.37 -7.01
C PHE A 171 -24.03 -4.45 -5.79
N LEU A 172 -24.05 -5.04 -4.59
CA LEU A 172 -24.36 -4.31 -3.35
C LEU A 172 -23.17 -4.17 -2.40
N CYS A 173 -22.12 -4.95 -2.64
CA CYS A 173 -20.87 -4.91 -1.90
C CYS A 173 -19.68 -5.01 -2.85
N GLY A 174 -18.54 -4.52 -2.40
CA GLY A 174 -17.25 -4.77 -3.02
C GLY A 174 -16.41 -5.76 -2.22
N GLY A 175 -15.23 -6.01 -2.74
CA GLY A 175 -14.21 -6.85 -2.14
C GLY A 175 -12.85 -6.66 -2.80
N SER A 176 -11.90 -7.49 -2.42
CA SER A 176 -10.57 -7.53 -3.01
C SER A 176 -10.15 -8.94 -3.32
N LEU A 177 -9.75 -9.21 -4.56
CA LEU A 177 -9.06 -10.44 -4.91
C LEU A 177 -7.73 -10.49 -4.15
N ILE A 178 -7.47 -11.58 -3.43
CA ILE A 178 -6.24 -11.77 -2.62
C ILE A 178 -5.47 -13.04 -2.98
N SER A 179 -6.05 -13.90 -3.83
CA SER A 179 -5.42 -15.05 -4.48
C SER A 179 -6.17 -15.38 -5.78
N SER A 180 -5.78 -16.43 -6.50
CA SER A 180 -6.51 -16.90 -7.69
C SER A 180 -7.92 -17.40 -7.39
N ARG A 181 -8.27 -17.66 -6.12
CA ARG A 181 -9.57 -18.26 -5.75
C ARG A 181 -10.28 -17.56 -4.61
N PHE A 182 -9.66 -16.57 -3.97
CA PHE A 182 -10.25 -15.94 -2.79
C PHE A 182 -10.40 -14.44 -2.92
N VAL A 183 -11.57 -13.97 -2.50
CA VAL A 183 -11.92 -12.56 -2.37
C VAL A 183 -12.12 -12.23 -0.89
N LEU A 184 -11.49 -11.16 -0.45
CA LEU A 184 -11.61 -10.58 0.88
C LEU A 184 -12.72 -9.53 0.89
N THR A 185 -13.64 -9.59 1.86
CA THR A 185 -14.75 -8.63 1.98
C THR A 185 -15.22 -8.51 3.44
N ALA A 186 -16.25 -7.72 3.69
CA ALA A 186 -16.88 -7.59 5.00
C ALA A 186 -17.86 -8.74 5.26
N ALA A 187 -17.97 -9.19 6.51
CA ALA A 187 -18.88 -10.28 6.87
C ALA A 187 -20.36 -9.88 6.76
N HIS A 188 -20.70 -8.60 6.90
CA HIS A 188 -22.07 -8.16 6.69
C HIS A 188 -22.52 -8.26 5.22
N CYS A 189 -21.59 -8.42 4.27
CA CYS A 189 -21.89 -8.62 2.85
C CYS A 189 -22.34 -10.05 2.51
N ILE A 190 -22.37 -10.98 3.47
CA ILE A 190 -22.75 -12.38 3.19
C ILE A 190 -24.27 -12.58 3.07
N GLN A 191 -25.08 -11.64 3.59
CA GLN A 191 -26.53 -11.76 3.58
C GLN A 191 -27.23 -10.41 3.44
N ALA A 192 -28.02 -10.26 2.38
CA ALA A 192 -28.92 -9.13 2.16
C ALA A 192 -30.33 -9.50 2.63
N ALA A 193 -30.69 -9.09 3.84
CA ALA A 193 -31.94 -9.46 4.54
C ALA A 193 -33.26 -9.14 3.79
N ARG A 194 -33.21 -8.38 2.69
CA ARG A 194 -34.37 -7.97 1.88
C ARG A 194 -34.32 -8.46 0.43
N ARG A 195 -33.40 -9.37 0.08
CA ARG A 195 -33.25 -9.94 -1.28
C ARG A 195 -33.55 -11.44 -1.29
N HIS A 196 -33.96 -11.93 -2.46
CA HIS A 196 -34.16 -13.36 -2.74
C HIS A 196 -33.46 -13.70 -4.07
N PRO A 197 -32.38 -14.52 -4.05
CA PRO A 197 -31.75 -15.13 -2.87
C PRO A 197 -31.11 -14.08 -1.96
N ALA A 198 -31.05 -14.37 -0.66
CA ALA A 198 -30.45 -13.46 0.33
C ALA A 198 -28.91 -13.49 0.29
N THR A 199 -28.32 -14.54 -0.28
CA THR A 199 -26.87 -14.73 -0.37
C THR A 199 -26.36 -14.29 -1.75
N PRO A 200 -25.14 -13.71 -1.82
CA PRO A 200 -24.54 -13.36 -3.10
C PRO A 200 -24.30 -14.63 -3.91
N SER A 201 -24.36 -14.50 -5.24
CA SER A 201 -24.26 -15.61 -6.18
C SER A 201 -22.94 -15.58 -6.96
N ILE A 202 -22.44 -14.39 -7.28
CA ILE A 202 -21.22 -14.21 -8.09
C ILE A 202 -20.28 -13.16 -7.50
N VAL A 203 -19.03 -13.24 -7.92
CA VAL A 203 -18.10 -12.11 -7.90
C VAL A 203 -17.75 -11.74 -9.33
N ARG A 204 -17.87 -10.45 -9.67
CA ARG A 204 -17.34 -9.87 -10.91
C ARG A 204 -15.97 -9.27 -10.69
N LEU A 205 -15.04 -9.56 -11.59
CA LEU A 205 -13.66 -9.06 -11.57
C LEU A 205 -13.32 -8.37 -12.89
N GLY A 206 -12.41 -7.40 -12.84
CA GLY A 206 -11.90 -6.71 -14.04
C GLY A 206 -12.90 -5.75 -14.70
N ASP A 207 -13.98 -5.41 -14.02
CA ASP A 207 -14.98 -4.45 -14.49
C ASP A 207 -14.59 -3.02 -14.11
N GLN A 208 -14.95 -2.06 -14.97
CA GLN A 208 -14.78 -0.63 -14.72
C GLN A 208 -16.15 0.04 -14.56
N ASN A 209 -17.13 -0.32 -15.40
CA ASN A 209 -18.49 0.19 -15.35
C ASN A 209 -19.51 -0.95 -15.15
N LEU A 210 -20.25 -0.93 -14.04
CA LEU A 210 -21.23 -1.98 -13.71
C LEU A 210 -22.52 -1.93 -14.56
N ASP A 211 -22.73 -0.90 -15.38
CA ASP A 211 -23.85 -0.84 -16.31
C ASP A 211 -23.58 -1.76 -17.51
N PRO A 212 -24.33 -2.86 -17.68
CA PRO A 212 -24.09 -3.80 -18.77
C PRO A 212 -24.34 -3.21 -20.16
N ASN A 213 -24.92 -2.01 -20.25
CA ASN A 213 -25.18 -1.32 -21.51
C ASN A 213 -24.06 -0.35 -21.92
N VAL A 214 -23.01 -0.20 -21.09
CA VAL A 214 -21.86 0.66 -21.37
C VAL A 214 -20.73 -0.17 -21.96
N GLU A 215 -20.26 0.21 -23.14
CA GLU A 215 -19.08 -0.39 -23.77
C GLU A 215 -17.83 0.43 -23.40
N ASP A 216 -17.09 -0.02 -22.39
CA ASP A 216 -15.89 0.62 -21.85
C ASP A 216 -14.58 -0.12 -22.22
N ASN A 217 -14.67 -1.12 -23.11
CA ASN A 217 -13.61 -2.08 -23.47
C ASN A 217 -13.10 -2.92 -22.29
N ALA A 218 -13.81 -2.98 -21.16
CA ALA A 218 -13.53 -3.96 -20.12
C ALA A 218 -13.91 -5.37 -20.61
N SER A 219 -13.26 -6.37 -20.04
CA SER A 219 -13.60 -7.79 -20.25
C SER A 219 -13.86 -8.42 -18.88
N PRO A 220 -14.99 -8.06 -18.24
CA PRO A 220 -15.27 -8.52 -16.89
C PRO A 220 -15.53 -10.02 -16.86
N VAL A 221 -15.12 -10.66 -15.76
CA VAL A 221 -15.32 -12.09 -15.54
C VAL A 221 -16.24 -12.27 -14.33
N ASP A 222 -17.40 -12.90 -14.56
CA ASP A 222 -18.34 -13.31 -13.52
C ASP A 222 -18.02 -14.73 -13.06
N VAL A 223 -17.63 -14.88 -11.79
CA VAL A 223 -17.26 -16.16 -11.19
C VAL A 223 -18.27 -16.54 -10.10
N PRO A 224 -18.90 -17.72 -10.17
CA PRO A 224 -19.79 -18.19 -9.12
C PRO A 224 -19.07 -18.35 -7.77
N ILE A 225 -19.77 -18.03 -6.69
CA ILE A 225 -19.25 -18.23 -5.33
C ILE A 225 -19.48 -19.68 -4.92
N LYS A 226 -18.40 -20.39 -4.57
CA LYS A 226 -18.46 -21.77 -4.08
C LYS A 226 -18.73 -21.85 -2.59
N ASN A 227 -18.04 -21.02 -1.80
CA ASN A 227 -18.16 -21.01 -0.36
C ASN A 227 -17.95 -19.61 0.20
N ILE A 228 -18.60 -19.32 1.32
CA ILE A 228 -18.47 -18.05 2.05
C ILE A 228 -18.06 -18.38 3.48
N VAL A 229 -16.88 -17.90 3.88
CA VAL A 229 -16.27 -18.15 5.19
C VAL A 229 -16.24 -16.84 5.97
N PRO A 230 -17.28 -16.53 6.77
CA PRO A 230 -17.23 -15.40 7.69
C PRO A 230 -16.26 -15.72 8.83
N HIS A 231 -15.66 -14.68 9.41
CA HIS A 231 -14.84 -14.87 10.61
C HIS A 231 -15.66 -15.53 11.73
N PRO A 232 -15.14 -16.55 12.44
CA PRO A 232 -15.90 -17.33 13.41
C PRO A 232 -16.43 -16.52 14.61
N GLN A 233 -15.82 -15.37 14.87
CA GLN A 233 -16.26 -14.44 15.93
C GLN A 233 -17.14 -13.28 15.40
N TYR A 234 -17.53 -13.31 14.12
CA TYR A 234 -18.54 -12.40 13.60
C TYR A 234 -19.93 -12.83 14.07
N ASN A 235 -20.73 -11.89 14.56
CA ASN A 235 -22.08 -12.18 15.04
C ASN A 235 -23.04 -11.07 14.58
N SER A 236 -23.69 -11.26 13.43
CA SER A 236 -24.64 -10.28 12.89
C SER A 236 -25.79 -10.02 13.89
N PRO A 237 -26.23 -8.76 14.12
CA PRO A 237 -25.83 -7.52 13.43
C PRO A 237 -24.74 -6.71 14.15
N ILE A 238 -23.97 -7.33 15.06
CA ILE A 238 -22.89 -6.67 15.81
C ILE A 238 -21.75 -6.30 14.86
N LYS A 239 -21.12 -5.14 15.10
CA LYS A 239 -20.14 -4.51 14.20
C LYS A 239 -18.67 -4.89 14.46
N TYR A 240 -18.40 -6.05 15.04
CA TYR A 240 -17.05 -6.55 15.34
C TYR A 240 -16.72 -7.78 14.50
N ASN A 241 -15.44 -7.94 14.17
CA ASN A 241 -14.95 -9.03 13.32
C ASN A 241 -15.68 -9.08 11.96
N ASP A 242 -15.95 -7.90 11.41
CA ASP A 242 -16.69 -7.75 10.17
C ASP A 242 -15.78 -8.00 8.95
N ILE A 243 -15.46 -9.28 8.74
CA ILE A 243 -14.56 -9.78 7.70
C ILE A 243 -14.99 -11.19 7.27
N ALA A 244 -15.00 -11.43 5.97
CA ALA A 244 -15.30 -12.71 5.36
C ALA A 244 -14.39 -12.97 4.15
N LEU A 245 -14.23 -14.26 3.85
CA LEU A 245 -13.56 -14.75 2.66
C LEU A 245 -14.59 -15.42 1.75
N MET A 246 -14.54 -15.15 0.45
CA MET A 246 -15.36 -15.83 -0.55
C MET A 246 -14.46 -16.69 -1.41
N GLU A 247 -14.69 -18.01 -1.39
CA GLU A 247 -14.05 -18.96 -2.27
C GLU A 247 -14.79 -18.99 -3.61
N LEU A 248 -14.07 -18.70 -4.69
CA LEU A 248 -14.56 -18.76 -6.05
C LEU A 248 -14.67 -20.21 -6.54
N HIS A 249 -15.62 -20.48 -7.44
CA HIS A 249 -15.83 -21.83 -7.98
C HIS A 249 -14.69 -22.31 -8.87
N THR A 250 -14.03 -21.39 -9.57
CA THR A 250 -12.88 -21.64 -10.44
C THR A 250 -11.73 -20.71 -10.07
N ASP A 251 -10.51 -21.12 -10.39
CA ASP A 251 -9.38 -20.18 -10.35
C ASP A 251 -9.55 -19.12 -11.42
N VAL A 252 -9.12 -17.90 -11.12
CA VAL A 252 -9.03 -16.81 -12.09
C VAL A 252 -7.60 -16.65 -12.57
N ASP A 253 -7.46 -16.49 -13.89
CA ASP A 253 -6.18 -16.18 -14.50
C ASP A 253 -5.80 -14.72 -14.25
N PHE A 254 -4.52 -14.48 -13.97
CA PHE A 254 -4.04 -13.13 -13.72
C PHE A 254 -3.73 -12.42 -15.03
N GLU A 255 -4.39 -11.28 -15.23
CA GLU A 255 -4.31 -10.46 -16.43
C GLU A 255 -4.01 -9.00 -16.07
N ALA A 256 -3.99 -8.09 -17.06
CA ALA A 256 -3.77 -6.68 -16.78
C ALA A 256 -4.82 -6.10 -15.81
N HIS A 257 -6.09 -6.48 -15.98
CA HIS A 257 -7.23 -5.95 -15.23
C HIS A 257 -7.67 -6.82 -14.04
N ILE A 258 -7.12 -8.03 -13.90
CA ILE A 258 -7.48 -8.99 -12.83
C ILE A 258 -6.22 -9.50 -12.16
N ARG A 259 -5.90 -9.01 -10.96
CA ARG A 259 -4.72 -9.39 -10.18
C ARG A 259 -5.01 -9.25 -8.68
N PRO A 260 -4.48 -10.13 -7.82
CA PRO A 260 -4.71 -10.02 -6.40
C PRO A 260 -3.92 -8.85 -5.78
N ALA A 261 -4.48 -8.24 -4.74
CA ALA A 261 -3.77 -7.30 -3.88
C ALA A 261 -3.00 -8.05 -2.78
N CYS A 262 -2.00 -7.36 -2.25
CA CYS A 262 -1.25 -7.82 -1.08
C CYS A 262 -2.00 -7.48 0.21
N LEU A 263 -1.76 -8.26 1.27
CA LEU A 263 -2.31 -7.97 2.59
C LEU A 263 -1.31 -7.14 3.39
N TRP A 264 -1.79 -6.12 4.11
CA TRP A 264 -0.93 -5.36 4.99
C TRP A 264 -0.55 -6.17 6.23
N THR A 265 0.75 -6.41 6.42
CA THR A 265 1.25 -7.29 7.49
C THR A 265 1.70 -6.55 8.75
N ARG A 266 1.66 -5.22 8.74
CA ARG A 266 2.22 -4.39 9.81
C ARG A 266 1.13 -3.84 10.72
N ASN A 267 1.52 -3.57 11.98
CA ASN A 267 0.62 -2.98 12.97
C ASN A 267 0.47 -1.47 12.78
N ASP A 268 1.48 -0.82 12.21
CA ASP A 268 1.50 0.61 11.91
C ASP A 268 1.20 0.87 10.43
N PHE A 269 1.14 2.15 10.04
CA PHE A 269 1.01 2.54 8.63
C PHE A 269 2.35 2.85 7.96
N SER A 270 3.49 2.61 8.62
CA SER A 270 4.84 2.74 8.05
C SER A 270 5.10 4.06 7.31
N GLY A 271 4.60 5.17 7.84
CA GLY A 271 4.72 6.52 7.27
C GLY A 271 3.78 6.82 6.11
N HIS A 272 2.76 5.99 5.86
CA HIS A 272 1.62 6.37 5.05
C HIS A 272 0.65 7.21 5.88
N ASP A 273 0.46 8.48 5.50
CA ASP A 273 -0.52 9.37 6.12
C ASP A 273 -1.89 9.30 5.44
N LYS A 274 -1.93 8.74 4.23
CA LYS A 274 -3.14 8.60 3.42
C LYS A 274 -3.26 7.19 2.84
N ALA A 275 -4.49 6.78 2.65
CA ALA A 275 -4.88 5.59 1.91
C ALA A 275 -5.87 5.97 0.80
N ILE A 276 -6.04 5.05 -0.14
CA ILE A 276 -6.99 5.15 -1.24
C ILE A 276 -8.14 4.21 -0.89
N ALA A 277 -9.36 4.70 -0.92
CA ALA A 277 -10.55 3.88 -0.93
C ALA A 277 -11.11 3.84 -2.36
N THR A 278 -11.59 2.67 -2.77
CA THR A 278 -12.12 2.42 -4.11
C THR A 278 -13.45 1.68 -4.04
N GLY A 279 -14.35 1.94 -4.98
CA GLY A 279 -15.63 1.25 -5.07
C GLY A 279 -16.64 1.94 -5.99
N TRP A 280 -17.82 1.32 -6.09
CA TRP A 280 -18.95 1.75 -6.89
C TRP A 280 -20.05 2.39 -6.04
N GLY A 281 -19.69 2.85 -4.83
CA GLY A 281 -20.63 3.44 -3.89
C GLY A 281 -21.22 4.77 -4.33
N VAL A 282 -22.04 5.32 -3.45
CA VAL A 282 -22.74 6.60 -3.61
C VAL A 282 -21.73 7.73 -3.70
N THR A 283 -21.71 8.43 -4.83
CA THR A 283 -20.81 9.57 -5.08
C THR A 283 -21.34 10.88 -4.52
N ASN A 284 -22.65 11.00 -4.31
CA ASN A 284 -23.27 12.21 -3.75
C ASN A 284 -24.21 11.90 -2.57
N PRO A 285 -23.71 11.87 -1.33
CA PRO A 285 -24.51 11.60 -0.14
C PRO A 285 -25.50 12.71 0.22
N SER A 286 -25.46 13.86 -0.47
CA SER A 286 -26.37 15.01 -0.27
C SER A 286 -27.56 15.04 -1.25
N SER A 287 -27.56 14.14 -2.25
CA SER A 287 -28.68 13.98 -3.18
C SER A 287 -29.87 13.31 -2.50
N THR A 288 -31.10 13.70 -2.89
CA THR A 288 -32.34 13.04 -2.46
C THR A 288 -32.48 11.61 -3.01
N THR A 289 -31.75 11.28 -4.08
CA THR A 289 -31.56 9.91 -4.58
C THR A 289 -30.11 9.51 -4.32
N ALA A 290 -29.89 8.56 -3.41
CA ALA A 290 -28.57 8.01 -3.12
C ALA A 290 -28.15 7.05 -4.24
N GLU A 291 -27.91 7.60 -5.43
CA GLU A 291 -27.48 6.83 -6.60
C GLU A 291 -26.01 6.42 -6.43
N THR A 292 -25.77 5.12 -6.54
CA THR A 292 -24.44 4.52 -6.64
C THR A 292 -23.85 4.84 -8.01
N SER A 293 -22.51 4.91 -8.10
CA SER A 293 -21.86 5.10 -9.39
C SER A 293 -21.67 3.76 -10.09
N ASN A 294 -22.03 3.70 -11.38
CA ASN A 294 -21.67 2.53 -12.18
C ASN A 294 -20.17 2.52 -12.51
N ASP A 295 -19.53 3.69 -12.61
CA ASP A 295 -18.08 3.80 -12.79
C ASP A 295 -17.33 3.58 -11.48
N LEU A 296 -16.24 2.81 -11.52
CA LEU A 296 -15.37 2.62 -10.37
C LEU A 296 -14.74 3.96 -9.95
N GLN A 297 -14.94 4.34 -8.69
CA GLN A 297 -14.44 5.58 -8.11
C GLN A 297 -13.24 5.32 -7.18
N LYS A 298 -12.39 6.33 -7.01
CA LYS A 298 -11.33 6.36 -5.99
C LYS A 298 -11.36 7.66 -5.21
N VAL A 299 -10.96 7.58 -3.93
CA VAL A 299 -10.79 8.75 -3.07
C VAL A 299 -9.60 8.58 -2.14
N SER A 300 -8.82 9.65 -1.96
CA SER A 300 -7.73 9.69 -0.98
C SER A 300 -8.25 10.15 0.38
N LEU A 301 -8.02 9.32 1.41
CA LEU A 301 -8.47 9.54 2.79
C LEU A 301 -7.28 9.57 3.76
N SER A 302 -7.33 10.46 4.73
CA SER A 302 -6.36 10.51 5.83
C SER A 302 -6.48 9.29 6.74
N LEU A 303 -5.35 8.61 6.99
CA LEU A 303 -5.24 7.50 7.95
C LEU A 303 -5.12 8.05 9.37
N LEU A 304 -5.93 7.52 10.29
CA LEU A 304 -5.95 7.96 11.68
C LEU A 304 -5.48 6.84 12.60
N GLN A 305 -4.63 7.20 13.58
CA GLN A 305 -4.17 6.26 14.59
C GLN A 305 -5.30 5.88 15.55
N ASN A 306 -5.33 4.62 15.99
CA ASN A 306 -6.40 4.06 16.83
C ASN A 306 -6.75 4.90 18.07
N PRO A 307 -5.81 5.47 18.85
CA PRO A 307 -6.15 6.33 19.98
C PRO A 307 -6.97 7.57 19.58
N ARG A 308 -6.68 8.14 18.40
CA ARG A 308 -7.43 9.28 17.87
C ARG A 308 -8.82 8.85 17.40
N CYS A 309 -8.93 7.68 16.76
CA CYS A 309 -10.20 7.10 16.36
C CYS A 309 -11.13 6.88 17.58
N ASP A 310 -10.62 6.27 18.65
CA ASP A 310 -11.43 6.00 19.86
C ASP A 310 -11.99 7.29 20.48
N VAL A 311 -11.17 8.36 20.56
CA VAL A 311 -11.62 9.66 21.07
C VAL A 311 -12.72 10.27 20.18
N LEU A 312 -12.50 10.31 18.86
CA LEU A 312 -13.44 10.90 17.91
C LEU A 312 -14.78 10.14 17.86
N LEU A 313 -14.72 8.81 17.90
CA LEU A 313 -15.87 7.93 17.68
C LEU A 313 -16.57 7.54 18.98
N LYS A 314 -16.10 8.00 20.14
CA LYS A 314 -16.65 7.65 21.47
C LYS A 314 -18.15 7.91 21.58
N THR A 315 -18.65 8.96 20.93
CA THR A 315 -20.07 9.36 20.96
C THR A 315 -20.96 8.53 20.04
N LEU A 316 -20.37 7.67 19.19
CA LEU A 316 -21.11 6.83 18.23
C LEU A 316 -21.51 5.46 18.79
N ARG A 317 -21.14 5.17 20.04
CA ARG A 317 -21.48 3.93 20.74
C ARG A 317 -22.99 3.72 20.76
N ASN A 318 -23.41 2.49 20.49
CA ASN A 318 -24.81 2.08 20.47
C ASN A 318 -24.93 0.59 20.77
N ARG A 319 -26.14 0.03 20.69
CA ARG A 319 -26.42 -1.37 21.01
C ARG A 319 -25.69 -2.40 20.13
N LEU A 320 -25.23 -2.00 18.93
CA LEU A 320 -24.55 -2.85 17.95
C LEU A 320 -23.03 -2.65 17.91
N TRP A 321 -22.54 -1.58 18.54
CA TRP A 321 -21.12 -1.22 18.59
C TRP A 321 -20.83 -0.46 19.89
N TRP A 322 -20.14 -1.13 20.82
CA TRP A 322 -19.91 -0.65 22.19
C TRP A 322 -18.68 0.23 22.36
N GLY A 323 -17.88 0.40 21.31
CA GLY A 323 -16.66 1.17 21.33
C GLY A 323 -15.62 0.66 20.35
N PHE A 324 -14.61 1.47 20.12
CA PHE A 324 -13.55 1.20 19.18
C PHE A 324 -12.57 0.16 19.75
N VAL A 325 -12.10 -0.75 18.92
CA VAL A 325 -11.20 -1.85 19.30
C VAL A 325 -10.00 -1.95 18.36
N ASN A 326 -8.95 -2.67 18.76
CA ASN A 326 -7.71 -2.73 17.97
C ASN A 326 -7.85 -3.43 16.62
N THR A 327 -8.83 -4.33 16.49
CA THR A 327 -9.17 -4.98 15.21
C THR A 327 -9.93 -4.06 14.24
N GLN A 328 -10.21 -2.83 14.66
CA GLN A 328 -10.75 -1.76 13.84
C GLN A 328 -9.67 -0.71 13.56
N MET A 329 -9.89 0.03 12.47
CA MET A 329 -9.15 1.24 12.13
C MET A 329 -10.14 2.29 11.63
N CYS A 330 -9.72 3.56 11.55
CA CYS A 330 -10.56 4.60 10.94
C CYS A 330 -9.75 5.44 9.95
N ALA A 331 -10.44 5.90 8.92
CA ALA A 331 -9.88 6.78 7.90
C ALA A 331 -10.96 7.78 7.47
N GLY A 332 -10.53 8.97 7.08
CA GLY A 332 -11.45 10.02 6.63
C GLY A 332 -10.87 11.42 6.79
N GLU A 333 -11.41 12.36 6.02
CA GLU A 333 -11.02 13.77 6.12
C GLU A 333 -11.79 14.45 7.24
N LEU A 334 -11.10 14.86 8.30
CA LEU A 334 -11.75 15.46 9.48
C LEU A 334 -12.44 16.80 9.18
N ARG A 335 -12.04 17.49 8.11
CA ARG A 335 -12.73 18.71 7.64
C ARG A 335 -14.06 18.39 6.93
N GLY A 336 -14.36 17.12 6.69
CA GLY A 336 -15.49 16.66 5.90
C GLY A 336 -15.24 16.74 4.40
N GLY A 337 -16.25 16.38 3.62
CA GLY A 337 -16.24 16.46 2.16
C GLY A 337 -15.65 15.26 1.42
N LYS A 338 -14.96 14.33 2.10
CA LYS A 338 -14.46 13.07 1.53
C LYS A 338 -14.62 11.90 2.50
N ASP A 339 -15.19 10.80 2.01
CA ASP A 339 -15.37 9.56 2.78
C ASP A 339 -15.76 8.41 1.84
N THR A 340 -15.66 7.17 2.32
CA THR A 340 -16.36 6.02 1.73
C THR A 340 -17.85 6.10 2.01
N CYS A 341 -18.69 5.65 1.07
CA CYS A 341 -20.13 5.75 1.24
C CYS A 341 -20.88 4.42 1.03
N GLN A 342 -22.22 4.49 1.07
CA GLN A 342 -23.10 3.35 0.80
C GLN A 342 -22.73 2.73 -0.56
N GLY A 343 -22.67 1.40 -0.66
CA GLY A 343 -22.22 0.68 -1.86
C GLY A 343 -20.71 0.38 -1.93
N ASP A 344 -19.88 1.00 -1.09
CA ASP A 344 -18.46 0.61 -0.93
C ASP A 344 -18.26 -0.46 0.17
N SER A 345 -19.35 -1.05 0.67
CA SER A 345 -19.30 -2.02 1.77
C SER A 345 -18.49 -3.24 1.37
N GLY A 346 -17.51 -3.62 2.20
CA GLY A 346 -16.58 -4.71 1.88
C GLY A 346 -15.43 -4.36 0.93
N SER A 347 -15.47 -3.19 0.28
CA SER A 347 -14.38 -2.71 -0.59
C SER A 347 -13.09 -2.40 0.18
N PRO A 348 -11.93 -2.37 -0.50
CA PRO A 348 -10.66 -2.12 0.15
C PRO A 348 -10.43 -0.65 0.51
N LEU A 349 -9.77 -0.47 1.65
CA LEU A 349 -8.91 0.68 1.93
C LEU A 349 -7.45 0.24 1.77
N GLN A 350 -6.69 0.95 0.95
CA GLN A 350 -5.42 0.44 0.45
C GLN A 350 -4.33 1.51 0.29
N VAL A 351 -3.08 1.06 0.26
CA VAL A 351 -1.91 1.89 -0.04
C VAL A 351 -1.10 1.25 -1.16
N ALA A 352 -0.55 2.06 -2.07
CA ALA A 352 0.43 1.59 -3.03
C ALA A 352 1.76 1.27 -2.33
N SER A 353 2.44 0.21 -2.76
CA SER A 353 3.79 -0.11 -2.26
C SER A 353 4.76 1.02 -2.61
N LYS A 354 5.67 1.29 -1.66
CA LYS A 354 6.77 2.24 -1.87
C LYS A 354 7.82 1.72 -2.83
N GLU A 355 7.99 0.40 -2.93
CA GLU A 355 8.91 -0.23 -3.87
C GLU A 355 8.29 -0.40 -5.27
N ASN A 356 6.99 -0.66 -5.35
CA ASN A 356 6.28 -0.84 -6.62
C ASN A 356 4.86 -0.27 -6.57
N GLN A 357 4.63 0.84 -7.27
CA GLN A 357 3.32 1.52 -7.28
C GLN A 357 2.21 0.69 -7.96
N CYS A 358 2.54 -0.37 -8.70
CA CYS A 358 1.57 -1.32 -9.26
C CYS A 358 1.04 -2.34 -8.24
N VAL A 359 1.65 -2.40 -7.05
CA VAL A 359 1.29 -3.37 -6.01
C VAL A 359 0.58 -2.63 -4.89
N PHE A 360 -0.70 -2.96 -4.71
CA PHE A 360 -1.51 -2.41 -3.63
C PHE A 360 -1.53 -3.33 -2.42
N HIS A 361 -1.52 -2.73 -1.24
CA HIS A 361 -1.68 -3.42 0.02
C HIS A 361 -3.00 -3.02 0.68
N ILE A 362 -3.85 -4.02 0.96
CA ILE A 362 -5.12 -3.80 1.65
C ILE A 362 -4.83 -3.61 3.14
N VAL A 363 -5.04 -2.39 3.62
CA VAL A 363 -4.86 -2.03 5.04
C VAL A 363 -6.13 -2.21 5.84
N GLY A 364 -7.29 -2.03 5.19
CA GLY A 364 -8.59 -2.13 5.83
C GLY A 364 -9.70 -2.56 4.86
N ILE A 365 -10.82 -2.99 5.44
CA ILE A 365 -12.04 -3.39 4.73
C ILE A 365 -13.17 -2.46 5.17
N THR A 366 -13.87 -1.82 4.24
CA THR A 366 -14.96 -0.90 4.55
C THR A 366 -16.07 -1.62 5.32
N SER A 367 -16.32 -1.20 6.56
CA SER A 367 -17.27 -1.88 7.47
C SER A 367 -18.52 -1.05 7.72
N PHE A 368 -18.42 0.12 8.36
CA PHE A 368 -19.57 1.00 8.55
C PHE A 368 -19.18 2.46 8.80
N GLY A 369 -20.14 3.36 8.58
CA GLY A 369 -20.05 4.78 8.86
C GLY A 369 -21.42 5.34 9.20
N ARG A 370 -21.46 6.54 9.80
CA ARG A 370 -22.72 7.16 10.24
C ARG A 370 -23.40 7.93 9.11
N LYS A 371 -22.64 8.82 8.47
CA LYS A 371 -23.02 9.64 7.33
C LYS A 371 -21.73 9.91 6.56
N CYS A 372 -21.75 9.64 5.26
CA CYS A 372 -20.59 9.82 4.42
C CYS A 372 -20.17 11.29 4.40
N ALA A 373 -18.87 11.53 4.44
CA ALA A 373 -18.24 12.83 4.23
C ALA A 373 -18.62 13.90 5.28
N GLN A 374 -19.17 13.48 6.43
CA GLN A 374 -19.47 14.40 7.52
C GLN A 374 -18.19 14.79 8.27
N SER A 375 -18.00 16.10 8.44
CA SER A 375 -16.90 16.64 9.25
C SER A 375 -16.87 16.03 10.66
N GLY A 376 -15.67 15.66 11.10
CA GLY A 376 -15.43 15.07 12.42
C GLY A 376 -15.79 13.59 12.61
N ASN A 377 -16.34 12.90 11.60
CA ASN A 377 -16.74 11.50 11.71
C ASN A 377 -16.02 10.63 10.67
N PRO A 378 -14.83 10.08 10.97
CA PRO A 378 -14.17 9.15 10.05
C PRO A 378 -14.96 7.83 9.95
N ALA A 379 -14.90 7.18 8.79
CA ALA A 379 -15.44 5.84 8.59
C ALA A 379 -14.62 4.77 9.33
N ILE A 380 -15.28 3.68 9.70
CA ILE A 380 -14.68 2.56 10.42
C ILE A 380 -14.47 1.40 9.45
N TYR A 381 -13.26 0.85 9.52
CA TYR A 381 -12.81 -0.26 8.70
C TYR A 381 -12.35 -1.41 9.59
N THR A 382 -12.49 -2.64 9.12
CA THR A 382 -11.85 -3.81 9.74
C THR A 382 -10.36 -3.79 9.40
N ARG A 383 -9.48 -3.85 10.41
CA ARG A 383 -8.02 -3.81 10.24
C ARG A 383 -7.50 -5.16 9.76
N VAL A 384 -7.04 -5.25 8.52
CA VAL A 384 -6.59 -6.51 7.90
C VAL A 384 -5.46 -7.19 8.69
N SER A 385 -4.49 -6.42 9.18
CA SER A 385 -3.34 -6.99 9.89
C SER A 385 -3.69 -7.74 11.18
N SER A 386 -4.89 -7.52 11.74
CA SER A 386 -5.38 -8.27 12.91
C SER A 386 -5.94 -9.65 12.60
N TYR A 387 -6.13 -10.00 11.32
CA TYR A 387 -6.81 -11.23 10.90
C TYR A 387 -5.94 -12.15 10.03
N LEU A 388 -4.64 -11.84 9.87
CA LEU A 388 -3.77 -12.55 8.94
C LEU A 388 -3.66 -14.05 9.24
N ASP A 389 -3.60 -14.46 10.51
CA ASP A 389 -3.49 -15.88 10.87
C ASP A 389 -4.73 -16.65 10.40
N TRP A 390 -5.91 -16.07 10.60
CA TRP A 390 -7.17 -16.64 10.12
C TRP A 390 -7.23 -16.65 8.58
N ILE A 391 -6.87 -15.54 7.93
CA ILE A 391 -6.87 -15.45 6.46
C ILE A 391 -5.96 -16.54 5.87
N GLU A 392 -4.74 -16.66 6.36
CA GLU A 392 -3.77 -17.62 5.83
C GLU A 392 -4.22 -19.07 6.04
N SER A 393 -4.78 -19.39 7.22
CA SER A 393 -5.30 -20.72 7.52
C SER A 393 -6.45 -21.17 6.61
N VAL A 394 -7.18 -20.23 6.00
CA VAL A 394 -8.33 -20.51 5.13
C VAL A 394 -7.93 -20.44 3.66
N VAL A 395 -7.15 -19.44 3.26
CA VAL A 395 -6.79 -19.18 1.85
C VAL A 395 -5.69 -20.12 1.36
N TRP A 396 -4.73 -20.47 2.23
CA TRP A 396 -3.58 -21.32 1.89
C TRP A 396 -3.36 -22.43 2.93
N PRO A 397 -4.37 -23.29 3.20
CA PRO A 397 -4.31 -24.27 4.28
C PRO A 397 -3.18 -25.30 4.13
N GLU A 398 -2.79 -25.63 2.91
CA GLU A 398 -1.71 -26.59 2.62
C GLU A 398 -0.29 -26.02 2.88
N GLU A 399 -0.16 -24.70 3.02
CA GLU A 399 1.11 -24.00 3.22
C GLU A 399 1.21 -23.30 4.59
N PHE A 400 0.16 -23.42 5.41
CA PHE A 400 0.02 -22.77 6.71
C PHE A 400 0.66 -23.56 7.85
#